data_AF-A0A956UP68-F1
#
_entry.id   AF-A0A956UP68-F1
#
_cell.length_a   1.000
_cell.length_b   1.000
_cell.length_c   1.000
_cell.angle_alpha   90.00
_cell.angle_beta   90.00
_cell.angle_gamma   90.00
#
_symmetry.space_group_name_H-M   'P 1'
#
loop_
_entity.id
_entity.type
_entity.pdbx_description
1 polymer ?
#
loop_
_entity_poly.entity_id
_entity_poly.type
_entity_poly.pdbx_seq_one_letter_code
_entity_poly.pdbx_strand_id
1 'polypeptide(L)'
;MTQTKREPHVGQVIAAKPWTVTPEMLANYRSGLHVQPSGHIPQMLANAAETTLLFSQQKGHLWLRQEWEFHQPLAAGIDYLVEGKVTDIYPRRDRTILLTETNLSDADGQVVSVQRHHQSFLLDNPPTGEVQLRSPAEKEGATRSAAEIVHELGSIERTVSLEMCGQFFYGSRNYHSDREASKELGFSDVVVGGRMSMGYVGELLDSAL
;
A
#
# COMPACT_ATOMS: atom_id res chain seq x y z
N MET A 1 3.27 -28.95 -17.33
CA MET A 1 3.28 -27.73 -18.16
C MET A 1 3.01 -26.55 -17.26
N THR A 2 4.05 -25.84 -16.86
CA THR A 2 3.95 -24.62 -16.05
C THR A 2 3.37 -23.52 -16.94
N GLN A 3 2.16 -23.03 -16.64
CA GLN A 3 1.64 -21.82 -17.27
C GLN A 3 2.64 -20.70 -17.00
N THR A 4 3.37 -20.28 -18.03
CA THR A 4 4.13 -19.03 -17.98
C THR A 4 3.10 -17.92 -17.80
N LYS A 5 3.01 -17.36 -16.58
CA LYS A 5 2.21 -16.15 -16.34
C LYS A 5 2.70 -15.08 -17.31
N ARG A 6 1.77 -14.50 -18.07
CA ARG A 6 2.08 -13.35 -18.93
C ARG A 6 2.53 -12.18 -18.05
N GLU A 7 3.68 -11.60 -18.38
CA GLU A 7 4.19 -10.44 -17.64
C GLU A 7 3.26 -9.22 -17.81
N PRO A 8 3.23 -8.32 -16.81
CA PRO A 8 2.56 -7.03 -16.92
C PRO A 8 2.95 -6.24 -18.17
N HIS A 9 1.99 -5.53 -18.75
CA HIS A 9 2.22 -4.64 -19.90
C HIS A 9 1.32 -3.40 -19.82
N VAL A 10 1.77 -2.29 -20.41
CA VAL A 10 1.01 -1.02 -20.42
C VAL A 10 -0.33 -1.21 -21.13
N GLY A 11 -1.39 -0.65 -20.55
CA GLY A 11 -2.76 -0.79 -21.03
C GLY A 11 -3.45 -2.08 -20.58
N GLN A 12 -2.78 -2.95 -19.81
CA GLN A 12 -3.39 -4.14 -19.26
C GLN A 12 -4.53 -3.79 -18.32
N VAL A 13 -5.74 -4.18 -18.69
CA VAL A 13 -6.90 -4.12 -17.79
C VAL A 13 -6.81 -5.27 -16.79
N ILE A 14 -7.02 -4.94 -15.52
CA ILE A 14 -7.14 -5.90 -14.43
C ILE A 14 -8.63 -6.15 -14.23
N ALA A 15 -9.02 -7.42 -14.13
CA ALA A 15 -10.42 -7.81 -14.02
C ALA A 15 -11.11 -7.08 -12.86
N ALA A 16 -12.27 -6.50 -13.15
CA ALA A 16 -13.07 -5.82 -12.15
C ALA A 16 -13.51 -6.81 -11.07
N LYS A 17 -13.58 -6.34 -9.82
CA LYS A 17 -14.04 -7.14 -8.68
C LYS A 17 -14.99 -6.33 -7.81
N PRO A 18 -16.03 -6.97 -7.23
CA PRO A 18 -16.80 -6.32 -6.18
C PRO A 18 -15.93 -6.14 -4.94
N TRP A 19 -16.23 -5.11 -4.16
CA TRP A 19 -15.59 -4.85 -2.88
C TRP A 19 -16.59 -4.22 -1.93
N THR A 20 -16.48 -4.56 -0.65
CA THR A 20 -17.39 -4.07 0.40
C THR A 20 -16.56 -3.82 1.64
N VAL A 21 -16.81 -2.69 2.32
CA VAL A 21 -16.25 -2.47 3.65
C VAL A 21 -17.02 -3.35 4.64
N THR A 22 -16.41 -4.44 5.07
CA THR A 22 -17.00 -5.36 6.05
C THR A 22 -16.68 -4.93 7.49
N PRO A 23 -17.50 -5.31 8.48
CA PRO A 23 -17.19 -5.07 9.89
C PRO A 23 -15.85 -5.68 10.32
N GLU A 24 -15.52 -6.87 9.81
CA GLU A 24 -14.24 -7.53 10.06
C GLU A 24 -13.06 -6.74 9.48
N MET A 25 -13.18 -6.23 8.25
CA MET A 25 -12.15 -5.41 7.63
C MET A 25 -11.86 -4.15 8.46
N LEU A 26 -12.92 -3.48 8.90
CA LEU A 26 -12.80 -2.29 9.75
C LEU A 26 -12.21 -2.62 11.13
N ALA A 27 -12.61 -3.74 11.74
CA ALA A 27 -12.06 -4.20 13.02
C ALA A 27 -10.56 -4.52 12.91
N ASN A 28 -10.16 -5.25 11.87
CA ASN A 28 -8.76 -5.59 11.60
C ASN A 28 -7.91 -4.36 11.30
N TYR A 29 -8.44 -3.38 10.55
CA TYR A 29 -7.77 -2.10 10.32
C TYR A 29 -7.53 -1.35 11.65
N ARG A 30 -8.57 -1.22 12.47
CA ARG A 30 -8.48 -0.50 13.76
C ARG A 30 -7.55 -1.21 14.74
N SER A 31 -7.67 -2.52 14.87
CA SER A 31 -6.82 -3.32 15.78
C SER A 31 -5.36 -3.34 15.29
N GLY A 32 -5.14 -3.61 14.00
CA GLY A 32 -3.81 -3.67 13.41
C GLY A 32 -3.05 -2.34 13.43
N LEU A 33 -3.75 -1.21 13.55
CA LEU A 33 -3.15 0.13 13.68
C LEU A 33 -3.34 0.75 15.07
N HIS A 34 -4.04 0.09 16.00
CA HIS A 34 -4.49 0.72 17.26
C HIS A 34 -5.19 2.08 17.05
N VAL A 35 -5.96 2.22 15.97
CA VAL A 35 -6.74 3.41 15.66
C VAL A 35 -8.04 3.36 16.47
N GLN A 36 -8.35 4.44 17.19
CA GLN A 36 -9.58 4.52 17.97
C GLN A 36 -10.82 4.57 17.07
N PRO A 37 -11.95 3.99 17.50
CA PRO A 37 -13.20 4.15 16.77
C PRO A 37 -13.59 5.63 16.62
N SER A 38 -13.89 6.04 15.39
CA SER A 38 -14.50 7.33 15.07
C SER A 38 -15.93 7.13 14.53
N GLY A 39 -16.67 8.24 14.37
CA GLY A 39 -18.01 8.25 13.79
C GLY A 39 -18.07 8.00 12.29
N HIS A 40 -16.93 7.86 11.62
CA HIS A 40 -16.80 7.63 10.18
C HIS A 40 -15.86 6.45 9.89
N ILE A 41 -15.83 6.01 8.64
CA ILE A 41 -14.89 4.99 8.18
C ILE A 41 -13.58 5.68 7.80
N PRO A 42 -12.41 5.22 8.31
CA PRO A 42 -11.13 5.80 7.93
C PRO A 42 -10.95 5.75 6.41
N GLN A 43 -10.73 6.89 5.78
CA GLN A 43 -10.72 6.96 4.31
C GLN A 43 -9.56 6.14 3.72
N MET A 44 -8.44 6.04 4.45
CA MET A 44 -7.31 5.18 4.08
C MET A 44 -7.62 3.68 4.04
N LEU A 45 -8.77 3.25 4.58
CA LEU A 45 -9.26 1.87 4.39
C LEU A 45 -9.50 1.53 2.92
N ALA A 46 -9.74 2.53 2.06
CA ALA A 46 -9.88 2.35 0.62
C ALA A 46 -8.64 1.65 0.01
N ASN A 47 -7.46 1.75 0.64
CA ASN A 47 -6.26 1.06 0.19
C ASN A 47 -6.39 -0.48 0.19
N ALA A 48 -7.35 -1.04 0.93
CA ALA A 48 -7.68 -2.46 0.87
C ALA A 48 -8.39 -2.87 -0.44
N ALA A 49 -8.96 -1.91 -1.17
CA ALA A 49 -9.60 -2.14 -2.47
C ALA A 49 -8.59 -2.32 -3.61
N GLU A 50 -7.35 -1.84 -3.43
CA GLU A 50 -6.29 -1.79 -4.45
C GLU A 50 -6.19 -3.08 -5.29
N THR A 51 -5.99 -2.90 -6.60
CA THR A 51 -5.67 -4.01 -7.50
C THR A 51 -4.18 -4.35 -7.42
N THR A 52 -3.86 -5.65 -7.45
CA THR A 52 -2.47 -6.09 -7.40
C THR A 52 -2.12 -6.85 -8.67
N LEU A 53 -1.05 -6.40 -9.33
CA LEU A 53 -0.40 -7.09 -10.43
C LEU A 53 1.11 -7.01 -10.20
N LEU A 54 1.82 -8.11 -10.45
CA LEU A 54 3.25 -8.25 -10.20
C LEU A 54 3.94 -8.89 -11.39
N PHE A 55 5.22 -8.56 -11.59
CA PHE A 55 6.09 -9.36 -12.45
C PHE A 55 6.30 -10.76 -11.85
N SER A 56 6.66 -11.73 -12.69
CA SER A 56 7.02 -13.08 -12.21
C SER A 56 8.25 -13.06 -11.28
N GLN A 57 9.21 -12.18 -11.58
CA GLN A 57 10.37 -11.88 -10.75
C GLN A 57 10.05 -10.73 -9.78
N GLN A 58 10.15 -10.99 -8.47
CA GLN A 58 9.77 -10.03 -7.44
C GLN A 58 10.95 -9.59 -6.54
N LYS A 59 12.19 -9.97 -6.86
CA LYS A 59 13.35 -9.48 -6.10
C LYS A 59 13.47 -7.96 -6.20
N GLY A 60 13.73 -7.34 -5.06
CA GLY A 60 13.73 -5.89 -4.92
C GLY A 60 12.35 -5.26 -5.12
N HIS A 61 11.26 -6.03 -5.09
CA HIS A 61 9.89 -5.53 -5.07
C HIS A 61 9.70 -4.62 -3.87
N LEU A 62 9.47 -3.34 -4.13
CA LEU A 62 9.23 -2.35 -3.10
C LEU A 62 8.04 -1.48 -3.49
N TRP A 63 7.26 -1.12 -2.47
CA TRP A 63 6.26 -0.07 -2.56
C TRP A 63 6.97 1.29 -2.63
N LEU A 64 7.13 1.81 -3.85
CA LEU A 64 7.96 3.00 -4.08
C LEU A 64 7.20 4.29 -3.79
N ARG A 65 5.94 4.36 -4.23
CA ARG A 65 5.08 5.53 -4.09
C ARG A 65 3.62 5.10 -4.18
N GLN A 66 2.79 5.79 -3.41
CA GLN A 66 1.34 5.70 -3.47
C GLN A 66 0.75 7.09 -3.63
N GLU A 67 -0.34 7.18 -4.38
CA GLU A 67 -1.14 8.39 -4.55
C GLU A 67 -2.61 8.03 -4.35
N TRP A 68 -3.37 8.97 -3.79
CA TRP A 68 -4.81 8.86 -3.65
C TRP A 68 -5.48 10.18 -4.02
N GLU A 69 -6.59 10.06 -4.72
CA GLU A 69 -7.60 11.10 -4.89
C GLU A 69 -8.88 10.56 -4.25
N PHE A 70 -9.42 11.27 -3.25
CA PHE A 70 -10.67 10.91 -2.59
C PHE A 70 -11.76 11.89 -2.98
N HIS A 71 -12.90 11.37 -3.43
CA HIS A 71 -14.01 12.15 -3.94
C HIS A 71 -15.28 12.01 -3.09
N GLN A 72 -15.42 10.89 -2.37
CA GLN A 72 -16.54 10.60 -1.47
C GLN A 72 -16.06 9.82 -0.23
N PRO A 73 -16.75 9.95 0.91
CA PRO A 73 -16.46 9.13 2.09
C PRO A 73 -16.84 7.66 1.85
N LEU A 74 -16.11 6.74 2.49
CA LEU A 74 -16.50 5.34 2.55
C LEU A 74 -17.71 5.11 3.46
N ALA A 75 -18.62 4.25 3.01
CA ALA A 75 -19.72 3.66 3.77
C ALA A 75 -19.57 2.13 3.94
N ALA A 76 -20.06 1.61 5.06
CA ALA A 76 -20.00 0.20 5.42
C ALA A 76 -21.20 -0.56 4.84
N GLY A 77 -20.98 -1.82 4.44
CA GLY A 77 -22.05 -2.71 3.99
C GLY A 77 -22.71 -2.34 2.66
N ILE A 78 -22.12 -1.41 1.89
CA ILE A 78 -22.52 -1.14 0.50
C ILE A 78 -21.54 -1.77 -0.48
N ASP A 79 -22.03 -2.07 -1.67
CA ASP A 79 -21.22 -2.63 -2.74
C ASP A 79 -20.50 -1.54 -3.52
N TYR A 80 -19.20 -1.76 -3.73
CA TYR A 80 -18.36 -0.98 -4.61
C TYR A 80 -17.86 -1.85 -5.77
N LEU A 81 -17.53 -1.20 -6.88
CA LEU A 81 -16.80 -1.80 -7.97
C LEU A 81 -15.34 -1.32 -7.95
N VAL A 82 -14.42 -2.27 -8.01
CA VAL A 82 -12.99 -2.00 -8.18
C VAL A 82 -12.59 -2.33 -9.60
N GLU A 83 -12.03 -1.36 -10.30
CA GLU A 83 -11.45 -1.52 -11.63
C GLU A 83 -9.97 -1.13 -11.61
N GLY A 84 -9.13 -1.86 -12.34
CA GLY A 84 -7.70 -1.59 -12.37
C GLY A 84 -7.12 -1.62 -13.77
N LYS A 85 -6.03 -0.89 -13.98
CA LYS A 85 -5.22 -0.97 -15.21
C LYS A 85 -3.76 -0.67 -14.94
N VAL A 86 -2.87 -1.24 -15.76
CA VAL A 86 -1.48 -0.80 -15.84
C VAL A 86 -1.43 0.45 -16.71
N THR A 87 -1.08 1.59 -16.12
CA THR A 87 -1.00 2.87 -16.83
C THR A 87 0.38 3.13 -17.39
N ASP A 88 1.43 2.61 -16.76
CA ASP A 88 2.80 2.77 -17.25
C ASP A 88 3.75 1.68 -16.72
N ILE A 89 4.84 1.45 -17.45
CA ILE A 89 5.99 0.66 -17.02
C ILE A 89 7.25 1.42 -17.46
N TYR A 90 8.02 1.93 -16.49
CA TYR A 90 9.12 2.84 -16.80
C TYR A 90 10.37 2.57 -15.95
N PRO A 91 11.57 2.86 -16.46
CA PRO A 91 12.80 2.73 -15.68
C PRO A 91 12.99 3.92 -14.73
N ARG A 92 13.54 3.65 -13.54
CA ARG A 92 14.01 4.67 -12.60
C ARG A 92 15.31 4.21 -11.94
N ARG A 93 16.43 4.84 -12.30
CA ARG A 93 17.79 4.39 -11.92
C ARG A 93 18.01 2.94 -12.38
N ASP A 94 18.28 2.03 -11.44
CA ASP A 94 18.52 0.60 -11.63
C ASP A 94 17.25 -0.25 -11.52
N ARG A 95 16.06 0.36 -11.51
CA ARG A 95 14.78 -0.30 -11.24
C ARG A 95 13.78 -0.15 -12.38
N THR A 96 12.94 -1.15 -12.53
CA THR A 96 11.72 -1.09 -13.35
C THR A 96 10.53 -0.78 -12.46
N ILE A 97 9.73 0.22 -12.82
CA ILE A 97 8.54 0.63 -12.07
C ILE A 97 7.30 0.17 -12.83
N LEU A 98 6.43 -0.57 -12.16
CA LEU A 98 5.08 -0.88 -12.62
C LEU A 98 4.11 0.10 -11.97
N LEU A 99 3.37 0.86 -12.79
CA LEU A 99 2.34 1.76 -12.33
C LEU A 99 0.94 1.18 -12.60
N THR A 100 0.20 0.94 -11.53
CA THR A 100 -1.21 0.54 -11.59
C THR A 100 -2.11 1.65 -11.08
N GLU A 101 -3.19 1.94 -11.80
CA GLU A 101 -4.28 2.79 -11.36
C GLU A 101 -5.47 1.90 -10.95
N THR A 102 -6.05 2.17 -9.78
CA THR A 102 -7.27 1.52 -9.28
C THR A 102 -8.35 2.58 -9.10
N ASN A 103 -9.51 2.38 -9.74
CA ASN A 103 -10.71 3.15 -9.52
C ASN A 103 -11.66 2.38 -8.61
N LEU A 104 -12.15 3.05 -7.57
CA LEU A 104 -13.20 2.56 -6.69
C LEU A 104 -14.46 3.41 -6.94
N SER A 105 -15.55 2.77 -7.33
CA SER A 105 -16.83 3.44 -7.57
C SER A 105 -17.94 2.81 -6.74
N ASP A 106 -18.95 3.60 -6.37
CA ASP A 106 -20.14 3.11 -5.68
C ASP A 106 -21.14 2.43 -6.63
N ALA A 107 -22.29 2.01 -6.10
CA ALA A 107 -23.35 1.34 -6.85
C ALA A 107 -23.99 2.22 -7.94
N ASP A 108 -23.93 3.54 -7.82
CA ASP A 108 -24.43 4.51 -8.81
C ASP A 108 -23.36 4.83 -9.87
N GLY A 109 -22.17 4.23 -9.77
CA GLY A 109 -21.04 4.44 -10.68
C GLY A 109 -20.24 5.71 -10.38
N GLN A 110 -20.49 6.37 -9.24
CA GLN A 110 -19.76 7.55 -8.84
C GLN A 110 -18.40 7.17 -8.29
N VAL A 111 -17.36 7.86 -8.73
CA VAL A 111 -15.99 7.60 -8.27
C VAL A 111 -15.87 8.03 -6.80
N VAL A 112 -15.45 7.08 -5.97
CA VAL A 112 -15.19 7.27 -4.53
C VAL A 112 -13.71 7.58 -4.31
N SER A 113 -12.82 6.83 -4.98
CA SER A 113 -11.38 7.11 -4.94
C SER A 113 -10.65 6.63 -6.19
N VAL A 114 -9.59 7.34 -6.56
CA VAL A 114 -8.59 6.91 -7.55
C VAL A 114 -7.27 6.71 -6.84
N GLN A 115 -6.63 5.56 -7.06
CA GLN A 115 -5.39 5.17 -6.39
C GLN A 115 -4.31 4.85 -7.43
N ARG A 116 -3.09 5.34 -7.23
CA ARG A 116 -1.95 5.01 -8.11
C ARG A 116 -0.81 4.42 -7.29
N HIS A 117 -0.40 3.22 -7.67
CA HIS A 117 0.65 2.48 -7.00
C HIS A 117 1.84 2.28 -7.93
N HIS A 118 2.97 2.86 -7.53
CA HIS A 118 4.26 2.63 -8.16
C HIS A 118 4.98 1.52 -7.42
N GLN A 119 5.05 0.34 -8.04
CA GLN A 119 5.80 -0.81 -7.54
C GLN A 119 7.14 -0.89 -8.25
N SER A 120 8.25 -0.89 -7.51
CA SER A 120 9.60 -0.97 -8.10
C SER A 120 10.15 -2.38 -8.02
N PHE A 121 10.90 -2.82 -9.03
CA PHE A 121 11.51 -4.14 -9.14
C PHE A 121 12.96 -4.04 -9.61
N LEU A 122 13.81 -5.00 -9.21
CA LEU A 122 15.18 -5.17 -9.72
C LEU A 122 15.22 -6.35 -10.69
N LEU A 123 14.73 -6.15 -11.91
CA LEU A 123 14.56 -7.23 -12.89
C LEU A 123 15.89 -7.69 -13.51
N ASP A 124 16.78 -6.76 -13.84
CA ASP A 124 17.98 -7.06 -14.62
C ASP A 124 19.17 -7.55 -13.78
N ASN A 125 19.28 -7.08 -12.53
CA ASN A 125 20.37 -7.43 -11.61
C ASN A 125 19.83 -7.64 -10.19
N PRO A 126 19.06 -8.70 -9.96
CA PRO A 126 18.52 -8.96 -8.64
C PRO A 126 19.67 -9.22 -7.65
N PRO A 127 19.71 -8.54 -6.48
CA PRO A 127 20.75 -8.76 -5.49
C PRO A 127 20.73 -10.20 -4.99
N THR A 128 21.91 -10.69 -4.62
CA THR A 128 22.11 -11.96 -3.92
C THR A 128 22.55 -11.68 -2.49
N GLY A 129 21.94 -12.38 -1.52
CA GLY A 129 22.25 -12.21 -0.09
C GLY A 129 21.30 -11.26 0.66
N GLU A 130 21.75 -10.83 1.84
CA GLU A 130 20.98 -10.01 2.78
C GLU A 130 20.76 -8.57 2.28
N VAL A 131 19.57 -8.01 2.53
CA VAL A 131 19.19 -6.65 2.18
C VAL A 131 19.87 -5.67 3.14
N GLN A 132 20.79 -4.87 2.60
CA GLN A 132 21.44 -3.81 3.36
C GLN A 132 20.53 -2.57 3.41
N LEU A 133 20.00 -2.26 4.59
CA LEU A 133 19.26 -1.03 4.84
C LEU A 133 20.24 0.13 4.98
N ARG A 134 20.04 1.19 4.20
CA ARG A 134 20.80 2.43 4.34
C ARG A 134 20.28 3.24 5.53
N SER A 135 21.15 4.02 6.15
CA SER A 135 20.71 4.97 7.18
C SER A 135 19.77 6.01 6.56
N PRO A 136 18.64 6.35 7.21
CA PRO A 136 17.77 7.42 6.73
C PRO A 136 18.51 8.76 6.54
N ALA A 137 19.54 9.03 7.34
CA ALA A 137 20.36 10.26 7.24
C ALA A 137 21.22 10.32 5.97
N GLU A 138 21.49 9.18 5.33
CA GLU A 138 22.30 9.06 4.12
C GLU A 138 21.46 9.14 2.83
N LYS A 139 20.15 9.36 2.97
CA LYS A 139 19.21 9.39 1.85
C LYS A 139 19.22 10.75 1.16
N GLU A 140 19.96 10.85 0.05
CA GLU A 140 19.95 12.02 -0.83
C GLU A 140 18.55 12.30 -1.40
N GLY A 141 18.16 13.57 -1.44
CA GLY A 141 16.91 14.03 -2.09
C GLY A 141 15.70 14.20 -1.16
N ALA A 142 15.89 14.18 0.16
CA ALA A 142 14.87 14.69 1.09
C ALA A 142 14.82 16.23 1.02
N THR A 143 14.27 16.79 -0.05
CA THR A 143 13.99 18.23 -0.13
C THR A 143 12.82 18.55 0.77
N ARG A 144 13.08 19.21 1.90
CA ARG A 144 12.03 19.93 2.62
C ARG A 144 11.56 21.07 1.73
N SER A 145 10.25 21.22 1.58
CA SER A 145 9.69 22.37 0.87
C SER A 145 10.20 23.66 1.52
N ALA A 146 10.61 24.63 0.70
CA ALA A 146 10.93 25.98 1.19
C ALA A 146 9.66 26.81 1.47
N ALA A 147 8.47 26.22 1.29
CA ALA A 147 7.21 26.85 1.63
C ALA A 147 7.15 27.16 3.12
N GLU A 148 6.59 28.32 3.44
CA GLU A 148 6.30 28.71 4.81
C GLU A 148 5.32 27.70 5.44
N ILE A 149 5.69 27.16 6.61
CA ILE A 149 4.82 26.28 7.38
C ILE A 149 3.82 27.17 8.11
N VAL A 150 2.58 27.21 7.62
CA VAL A 150 1.50 28.01 8.21
C VAL A 150 0.76 27.28 9.33
N HIS A 151 0.84 25.95 9.36
CA HIS A 151 0.22 25.10 10.37
C HIS A 151 1.00 23.79 10.52
N GLU A 152 1.33 23.43 11.75
CA GLU A 152 1.93 22.13 12.07
C GLU A 152 0.81 21.16 12.47
N LEU A 153 0.77 20.00 11.79
CA LEU A 153 0.00 18.87 12.28
C LEU A 153 0.65 18.31 13.55
N GLY A 154 -0.15 17.73 14.43
CA GLY A 154 0.37 17.01 15.60
C GLY A 154 1.22 15.80 15.22
N SER A 155 1.62 15.02 16.22
CA SER A 155 2.34 13.75 16.02
C SER A 155 1.60 12.59 16.66
N ILE A 156 1.71 11.43 16.03
CA ILE A 156 1.32 10.15 16.63
C ILE A 156 2.57 9.33 16.92
N GLU A 157 2.60 8.69 18.09
CA GLU A 157 3.63 7.74 18.47
C GLU A 157 3.01 6.35 18.64
N ARG A 158 3.56 5.35 17.93
CA ARG A 158 3.05 3.98 17.91
C ARG A 158 4.19 2.97 17.91
N THR A 159 4.14 2.05 18.88
CA THR A 159 4.95 0.83 18.88
C THR A 159 4.19 -0.26 18.12
N VAL A 160 4.73 -0.69 16.98
CA VAL A 160 4.10 -1.74 16.14
C VAL A 160 4.61 -3.11 16.56
N SER A 161 3.70 -4.03 16.91
CA SER A 161 4.02 -5.42 17.24
C SER A 161 3.81 -6.36 16.05
N LEU A 162 4.37 -7.57 16.14
CA LEU A 162 4.14 -8.63 15.14
C LEU A 162 2.66 -9.04 15.06
N GLU A 163 1.96 -9.05 16.20
CA GLU A 163 0.53 -9.32 16.26
C GLU A 163 -0.28 -8.27 15.49
N MET A 164 0.06 -6.99 15.66
CA MET A 164 -0.57 -5.89 14.91
C MET A 164 -0.39 -6.07 13.40
N CYS A 165 0.82 -6.42 12.95
CA CYS A 165 1.06 -6.75 11.53
C CYS A 165 0.18 -7.92 11.07
N GLY A 166 0.10 -8.99 11.86
CA GLY A 166 -0.75 -10.15 11.58
C GLY A 166 -2.22 -9.78 11.43
N GLN A 167 -2.76 -8.98 12.36
CA GLN A 167 -4.15 -8.50 12.33
C GLN A 167 -4.42 -7.61 11.12
N PHE A 168 -3.53 -6.65 10.85
CA PHE A 168 -3.69 -5.71 9.73
C PHE A 168 -3.71 -6.42 8.37
N PHE A 169 -2.87 -7.44 8.21
CA PHE A 169 -2.78 -8.25 6.99
C PHE A 169 -3.68 -9.49 7.01
N TYR A 170 -4.74 -9.50 7.83
CA TYR A 170 -5.78 -10.53 7.86
C TYR A 170 -5.25 -11.95 8.11
N GLY A 171 -4.18 -12.09 8.90
CA GLY A 171 -3.53 -13.37 9.18
C GLY A 171 -2.81 -13.99 7.97
N SER A 172 -2.73 -13.28 6.83
CA SER A 172 -1.98 -13.75 5.67
C SER A 172 -0.49 -13.81 6.00
N ARG A 173 0.12 -14.99 5.79
CA ARG A 173 1.56 -15.17 5.95
C ARG A 173 2.29 -14.41 4.83
N ASN A 174 3.07 -13.42 5.22
CA ASN A 174 3.96 -12.68 4.34
C ASN A 174 5.12 -12.11 5.17
N TYR A 175 6.07 -11.44 4.53
CA TYR A 175 7.25 -10.89 5.18
C TYR A 175 6.97 -9.75 6.20
N HIS A 176 5.73 -9.27 6.30
CA HIS A 176 5.29 -8.35 7.36
C HIS A 176 4.81 -9.08 8.62
N SER A 177 4.39 -10.34 8.50
CA SER A 177 3.74 -11.12 9.56
C SER A 177 4.47 -12.43 9.92
N ASP A 178 5.49 -12.82 9.14
CA ASP A 178 6.26 -14.05 9.32
C ASP A 178 7.76 -13.78 9.18
N ARG A 179 8.53 -14.14 10.21
CA ARG A 179 9.98 -13.91 10.27
C ARG A 179 10.76 -14.73 9.25
N GLU A 180 10.34 -15.96 8.97
CA GLU A 180 11.05 -16.83 8.03
C GLU A 180 10.82 -16.36 6.60
N ALA A 181 9.57 -16.00 6.25
CA ALA A 181 9.27 -15.38 4.96
C ALA A 181 10.03 -14.06 4.76
N SER A 182 10.23 -13.28 5.83
CA SER A 182 11.04 -12.06 5.78
C SER A 182 12.53 -12.34 5.53
N LYS A 183 13.08 -13.36 6.19
CA LYS A 183 14.48 -13.80 5.99
C LYS A 183 14.72 -14.35 4.59
N GLU A 184 13.76 -15.06 4.00
CA GLU A 184 13.85 -15.55 2.61
C GLU A 184 14.01 -14.40 1.59
N LEU A 185 13.48 -13.21 1.92
CA LEU A 185 13.67 -11.98 1.14
C LEU A 185 14.92 -11.19 1.55
N GLY A 186 15.67 -11.67 2.54
CA GLY A 186 16.94 -11.10 2.99
C GLY A 186 16.82 -10.03 4.08
N PHE A 187 15.70 -9.92 4.79
CA PHE A 187 15.57 -9.01 5.93
C PHE A 187 15.94 -9.69 7.25
N SER A 188 16.50 -8.92 8.19
CA SER A 188 16.89 -9.40 9.52
C SER A 188 15.71 -9.63 10.48
N ASP A 189 14.59 -8.94 10.25
CA ASP A 189 13.32 -9.11 10.97
C ASP A 189 12.14 -8.84 10.01
N VAL A 190 10.92 -8.92 10.51
CA VAL A 190 9.71 -8.49 9.80
C VAL A 190 9.78 -6.99 9.49
N VAL A 191 9.30 -6.61 8.32
CA VAL A 191 9.22 -5.21 7.90
C VAL A 191 7.81 -4.71 8.15
N VAL A 192 7.66 -3.58 8.85
CA VAL A 192 6.34 -2.93 8.97
C VAL A 192 5.85 -2.56 7.56
N GLY A 193 4.67 -3.06 7.19
CA GLY A 193 4.17 -2.87 5.84
C GLY A 193 3.86 -1.42 5.52
N GLY A 194 4.20 -0.97 4.31
CA GLY A 194 3.95 0.41 3.87
C GLY A 194 2.50 0.85 4.02
N ARG A 195 1.54 -0.07 3.85
CA ARG A 195 0.11 0.18 4.10
C ARG A 195 -0.18 0.62 5.54
N MET A 196 0.52 0.06 6.52
CA MET A 196 0.35 0.43 7.91
C MET A 196 0.85 1.85 8.16
N SER A 197 2.05 2.19 7.66
CA SER A 197 2.59 3.54 7.74
C SER A 197 1.67 4.59 7.10
N MET A 198 1.06 4.25 5.96
CA MET A 198 0.09 5.14 5.31
C MET A 198 -1.23 5.24 6.10
N GLY A 199 -1.67 4.18 6.75
CA GLY A 199 -2.82 4.21 7.67
C GLY A 199 -2.61 5.17 8.85
N TYR A 200 -1.39 5.21 9.40
CA TYR A 200 -1.01 6.19 10.43
C TYR A 200 -1.01 7.63 9.91
N VAL A 201 -0.52 7.87 8.69
CA VAL A 201 -0.67 9.19 8.05
C VAL A 201 -2.15 9.55 7.89
N GLY A 202 -2.99 8.59 7.51
CA GLY A 202 -4.45 8.75 7.49
C GLY A 202 -5.03 9.16 8.84
N GLU A 203 -4.69 8.44 9.92
CA GLU A 203 -5.15 8.78 11.28
C GLU A 203 -4.75 10.21 11.67
N LEU A 204 -3.52 10.61 11.35
CA LEU A 204 -3.06 11.96 11.65
C LEU A 204 -3.86 13.02 10.88
N LEU A 205 -4.12 12.79 9.59
CA LEU A 205 -4.90 13.71 8.76
C LEU A 205 -6.37 13.76 9.19
N ASP A 206 -6.98 12.61 9.51
CA ASP A 206 -8.35 12.53 10.01
C ASP A 206 -8.51 13.24 11.36
N SER A 207 -7.47 13.25 12.21
CA SER A 207 -7.48 13.95 13.50
C SER A 207 -7.38 15.48 13.40
N ALA A 208 -7.00 15.99 12.22
CA ALA A 208 -6.82 17.41 11.95
C ALA A 208 -8.04 18.07 11.27
N LEU A 209 -9.08 17.28 10.94
CA LEU A 209 -10.37 17.73 10.42
C LEU A 209 -11.35 18.06 11.56
#